data_AF-A0A1R4IE28-F1
#
_entry.id   AF-A0A1R4IE28-F1
#
_cell.length_a   1.000
_cell.length_b   1.000
_cell.length_c   1.000
_cell.angle_alpha   90.00
_cell.angle_beta   90.00
_cell.angle_gamma   90.00
#
_symmetry.space_group_name_H-M   'P 1'
#
loop_
_entity.id
_entity.type
_entity.pdbx_description
1 polymer ?
#
loop_
_entity_poly.entity_id
_entity_poly.type
_entity_poly.pdbx_seq_one_letter_code
_entity_poly.pdbx_strand_id
1 'polypeptide(L)' 'MKLLHWQNGGFVLYYKRLEKGTFAAPAPGDKKQNISWTDLVLMVEGIQVQKSTQKARYRL' A
#
# COMPACT_ATOMS: atom_id res chain seq x y z
N MET A 1 -6.35 -4.48 9.04
CA MET A 1 -6.57 -4.12 7.63
C MET A 1 -7.02 -5.33 6.84
N LYS A 2 -8.05 -5.15 6.01
CA LYS A 2 -8.50 -6.12 5.00
C LYS A 2 -8.26 -5.50 3.63
N LEU A 3 -7.57 -6.19 2.72
CA LEU A 3 -7.35 -5.74 1.35
C LEU A 3 -7.85 -6.79 0.37
N LEU A 4 -8.67 -6.38 -0.58
CA LEU A 4 -9.12 -7.22 -1.68
C LEU A 4 -8.34 -6.83 -2.94
N HIS A 5 -7.57 -7.78 -3.47
CA HIS A 5 -6.78 -7.60 -4.68
C HIS A 5 -7.36 -8.47 -5.80
N TRP A 6 -7.87 -7.83 -6.86
CA TRP A 6 -8.35 -8.53 -8.05
C TRP A 6 -7.22 -8.78 -9.02
N GLN A 7 -7.07 -10.03 -9.49
CA GLN A 7 -6.08 -10.43 -10.49
C GLN A 7 -6.73 -11.29 -11.57
N ASN A 8 -6.03 -11.51 -12.69
CA ASN A 8 -6.51 -12.43 -13.71
C ASN A 8 -6.61 -13.85 -13.12
N GLY A 9 -7.82 -14.40 -13.04
CA GLY A 9 -8.11 -15.69 -12.41
C GLY A 9 -8.75 -15.65 -11.03
N GLY A 10 -8.96 -14.47 -10.41
CA GLY A 10 -9.72 -14.37 -9.16
C GLY A 10 -9.33 -13.19 -8.27
N PHE A 11 -9.56 -13.33 -6.96
CA PHE A 11 -9.16 -12.33 -5.98
C PHE A 11 -8.34 -12.94 -4.84
N VAL A 12 -7.46 -12.12 -4.28
CA VAL A 12 -6.69 -12.43 -3.08
C VAL A 12 -7.16 -11.50 -1.95
N LEU A 13 -7.46 -12.08 -0.80
CA LEU A 13 -7.79 -11.32 0.41
C LEU A 13 -6.59 -11.31 1.35
N TYR A 14 -6.00 -10.14 1.57
CA TYR A 14 -4.98 -9.96 2.60
C TYR A 14 -5.63 -9.53 3.90
N TYR A 15 -5.23 -10.17 4.99
CA TYR A 15 -5.68 -9.87 6.34
C TYR A 15 -4.47 -9.63 7.25
N LYS A 16 -4.31 -8.39 7.74
CA LYS A 16 -3.29 -8.05 8.75
C LYS A 16 -3.95 -7.42 9.96
N ARG A 17 -3.74 -8.00 11.14
CA ARG A 17 -4.12 -7.42 12.42
C ARG A 17 -2.93 -6.63 12.97
N LEU A 18 -3.19 -5.44 13.51
CA LEU A 18 -2.19 -4.70 14.27
C LEU A 18 -2.29 -5.12 15.73
N GLU A 19 -1.14 -5.36 16.35
CA GLU A 19 -1.03 -5.55 17.80
C GLU A 19 -0.93 -4.19 18.52
N LYS A 20 -0.40 -3.17 17.84
CA LYS A 20 -0.28 -1.79 18.31
C LYS A 20 -0.20 -0.82 17.12
N GLY A 21 -0.62 0.44 17.33
CA GLY A 21 -0.50 1.51 16.34
C GLY A 21 -1.63 1.54 15.31
N THR A 22 -1.41 2.27 14.22
CA THR A 22 -2.37 2.48 13.13
C THR A 22 -1.69 2.31 11.77
N PHE A 23 -2.47 1.97 10.75
CA PHE A 23 -1.98 1.98 9.37
C PHE A 23 -1.88 3.43 8.88
N ALA A 24 -0.80 3.75 8.16
CA ALA A 24 -0.68 5.02 7.46
C ALA A 24 -1.76 5.08 6.35
N ALA A 25 -2.72 5.99 6.49
CA ALA A 25 -3.70 6.19 5.43
C ALA A 25 -3.02 6.84 4.21
N PRO A 26 -3.37 6.45 2.97
CA PRO A 26 -3.03 7.25 1.80
C PRO A 26 -3.58 8.68 1.98
N ALA A 27 -2.90 9.68 1.44
CA ALA A 27 -3.16 11.10 1.70
C ALA A 27 -4.66 11.46 1.59
N PRO A 28 -5.20 12.42 2.34
CA PRO A 28 -6.62 12.77 2.20
C PRO A 28 -6.87 13.50 0.86
N GLY A 29 -7.45 12.80 -0.12
CA GLY A 29 -7.82 13.37 -1.42
C GLY A 29 -8.48 12.34 -2.34
N ASP A 30 -9.76 12.52 -2.63
CA ASP A 30 -10.60 11.64 -3.45
C ASP A 30 -10.76 10.18 -2.99
N LYS A 31 -12.01 9.70 -3.08
CA LYS A 31 -12.45 8.36 -2.62
C LYS A 31 -11.80 7.19 -3.38
N LYS A 32 -10.99 7.46 -4.41
CA LYS A 32 -10.23 6.48 -5.19
C LYS A 32 -8.80 6.97 -5.37
N GLN A 33 -7.89 6.42 -4.57
CA GLN A 33 -6.46 6.59 -4.79
C GLN A 33 -5.84 5.31 -5.32
N ASN A 34 -4.97 5.48 -6.32
CA ASN A 34 -4.13 4.40 -6.79
C ASN A 34 -2.95 4.27 -5.83
N ILE A 35 -2.88 3.15 -5.11
CA ILE A 35 -1.74 2.80 -4.27
C ILE A 35 -0.77 1.95 -5.09
N SER A 36 0.52 2.32 -5.11
CA SER A 36 1.52 1.46 -5.74
C SER A 36 1.79 0.24 -4.84
N TRP A 37 2.34 -0.84 -5.41
CA TRP A 37 2.76 -1.99 -4.62
C TRP A 37 3.76 -1.61 -3.52
N THR A 38 4.66 -0.67 -3.81
CA THR A 38 5.67 -0.19 -2.85
C THR A 38 4.99 0.48 -1.64
N ASP A 39 4.02 1.35 -1.90
CA ASP A 39 3.28 2.06 -0.85
C ASP A 39 2.49 1.08 0.03
N LEU A 40 1.88 0.07 -0.59
CA LEU A 40 1.18 -0.99 0.12
C LEU A 40 2.11 -1.74 1.08
N VAL A 41 3.29 -2.14 0.61
CA VAL A 41 4.28 -2.86 1.43
C VAL A 41 4.73 -2.00 2.61
N LEU A 42 5.08 -0.72 2.38
CA LEU A 42 5.48 0.20 3.44
C LEU A 42 4.38 0.39 4.49
N MET A 43 3.13 0.57 4.05
CA MET A 43 1.97 0.69 4.93
C MET A 43 1.76 -0.58 5.77
N VAL A 44 1.88 -1.75 5.14
CA VAL A 44 1.71 -3.05 5.80
C VAL A 44 2.79 -3.26 6.86
N GLU A 45 4.04 -2.90 6.58
CA GLU A 45 5.17 -2.99 7.52
C GLU A 45 5.18 -1.87 8.58
N GLY A 46 4.32 -0.86 8.45
CA GLY A 46 4.27 0.27 9.39
C GLY A 46 5.46 1.22 9.25
N ILE A 47 6.07 1.30 8.07
CA ILE A 47 7.23 2.16 7.79
C ILE A 47 6.74 3.50 7.23
N GLN A 48 7.04 4.59 7.94
CA GLN A 48 6.80 5.95 7.45
C GLN A 48 8.09 6.52 6.85
N VAL A 49 8.04 6.85 5.57
CA VAL A 49 9.16 7.47 4.85
C VAL A 49 9.10 8.99 5.06
N GLN A 50 10.11 9.55 5.74
CA GLN A 50 10.23 11.01 5.90
C GLN A 50 10.93 11.66 4.70
N LYS A 51 11.86 10.95 4.07
CA LYS A 51 12.58 11.40 2.86
C LYS A 51 12.99 10.19 2.03
N SER A 52 12.62 10.18 0.76
CA SER A 52 13.08 9.18 -0.21
C SER A 52 13.26 9.79 -1.58
N THR A 53 14.26 9.30 -2.33
CA THR A 53 14.46 9.64 -3.73
C THR A 53 14.28 8.37 -4.56
N GLN A 54 13.20 8.31 -5.35
CA GLN A 54 13.00 7.23 -6.30
C GLN A 54 13.77 7.53 -7.58
N LYS A 55 14.74 6.68 -7.93
CA LYS A 55 15.48 6.81 -9.19
C LYS A 55 14.60 6.38 -10.36
N ALA A 56 14.82 6.97 -11.53
CA ALA A 56 14.16 6.57 -12.76
C ALA A 56 14.39 5.07 -13.03
N ARG A 57 13.31 4.35 -13.32
CA ARG A 57 13.35 2.95 -13.72
C ARG A 57 12.87 2.85 -15.17
N TYR A 58 13.46 1.94 -15.92
CA TYR A 58 12.99 1.60 -17.26
C TYR A 58 11.58 1.00 -17.15
N ARG A 59 10.63 1.53 -17.92
CA ARG A 59 9.30 0.94 -18.10
C ARG A 59 9.27 0.29 -19.48
N LEU A 60 9.02 -1.01 -19.51
CA LEU A 60 8.65 -1.77 -20.71
C LEU A 60 7.22 -1.40 -21.14
#